data_AF-A0A371NT14-F1
#
_entry.id   AF-A0A371NT14-F1
#
_cell.length_a   1.000
_cell.length_b   1.000
_cell.length_c   1.000
_cell.angle_alpha   90.00
_cell.angle_beta   90.00
_cell.angle_gamma   90.00
#
_symmetry.space_group_name_H-M   'P 1'
#
loop_
_entity.id
_entity.type
_entity.pdbx_description
1 polymer ?
#
loop_
_entity_poly.entity_id
_entity_poly.type
_entity_poly.pdbx_seq_one_letter_code
_entity_poly.pdbx_strand_id
1 'polypeptide(L)'
;MRLPLGSTDVSASGGSAVLSGRRGESWKPIAAGRMELSEAVALLEDGGSAAAHADPAFDVAVPADDVAAPRFAPGTDILWRYGRYIETARVIRDDARGLVVWIPSGSARLVSVPADGRSPREVPLAERFSVPWRIEESSWRGPGVVRVAPAGMPWSVWFFRTADGSPEGAYVNLELPHRRIAGENAGIFSRDLVLDLWVDAGHPGSEDIWVKDADELEAAVRQGRFTVEQAEAVRAIADHAVREFVASGGWPLDEGWDAWTPSDELDVPVRLPAGAAMDAARRRSGRTSLDG
;
A
#
# COMPACT_ATOMS: atom_id res chain seq x y z
N MET A 1 -1.57 -29.01 -11.69
CA MET A 1 -2.63 -29.21 -10.67
C MET A 1 -2.58 -28.00 -9.76
N ARG A 2 -3.69 -27.28 -9.58
CA ARG A 2 -3.71 -26.10 -8.70
C ARG A 2 -3.71 -26.50 -7.24
N LEU A 3 -3.17 -25.62 -6.40
CA LEU A 3 -3.18 -25.79 -4.95
C LEU A 3 -4.62 -25.76 -4.39
N PRO A 4 -4.96 -26.56 -3.38
CA PRO A 4 -6.26 -26.43 -2.72
C PRO A 4 -6.39 -25.08 -2.00
N LEU A 5 -7.62 -24.56 -1.87
CA LEU A 5 -7.87 -23.38 -1.05
C LEU A 5 -7.42 -23.63 0.40
N GLY A 6 -6.82 -22.62 1.02
CA GLY A 6 -6.18 -22.71 2.33
C GLY A 6 -4.72 -23.18 2.29
N SER A 7 -4.18 -23.50 1.12
CA SER A 7 -2.73 -23.72 0.96
C SER A 7 -1.95 -22.48 1.38
N THR A 8 -0.85 -22.69 2.10
CA THR A 8 0.05 -21.63 2.56
C THR A 8 1.32 -21.60 1.70
N ASP A 9 1.86 -20.41 1.49
CA ASP A 9 3.13 -20.18 0.82
C ASP A 9 3.90 -19.02 1.49
N VAL A 10 5.13 -18.78 1.03
CA VAL A 10 5.94 -17.62 1.40
C VAL A 10 6.17 -16.80 0.13
N SER A 11 5.75 -15.52 0.13
CA SER A 11 5.93 -14.65 -1.04
C SER A 11 7.41 -14.46 -1.38
N ALA A 12 7.71 -14.00 -2.60
CA ALA A 12 9.06 -13.57 -2.97
C ALA A 12 9.60 -12.47 -2.02
N SER A 13 8.70 -11.69 -1.42
CA SER A 13 8.96 -10.73 -0.36
C SER A 13 9.07 -11.35 1.05
N GLY A 14 9.17 -12.66 1.20
CA GLY A 14 9.41 -13.37 2.46
C GLY A 14 8.24 -13.34 3.47
N GLY A 15 7.09 -12.80 3.09
CA GLY A 15 5.89 -12.70 3.93
C GLY A 15 4.96 -13.89 3.73
N SER A 16 4.08 -14.15 4.71
CA SER A 16 3.14 -15.28 4.59
C SER A 16 2.13 -15.02 3.47
N ALA A 17 1.64 -16.10 2.87
CA ALA A 17 0.56 -16.06 1.88
C ALA A 17 -0.38 -17.26 2.07
N VAL A 18 -1.69 -17.03 1.97
CA VAL A 18 -2.70 -18.09 2.06
C VAL A 18 -3.65 -17.97 0.87
N LEU A 19 -3.81 -19.05 0.11
CA LEU A 19 -4.72 -19.09 -1.03
C LEU A 19 -6.17 -19.04 -0.53
N SER A 20 -6.86 -17.93 -0.78
CA SER A 20 -8.21 -17.67 -0.25
C SER A 20 -9.32 -17.91 -1.28
N GLY A 21 -9.04 -17.71 -2.56
CA GLY A 21 -10.04 -17.86 -3.60
C GLY A 21 -9.47 -17.85 -5.02
N ARG A 22 -10.38 -17.81 -5.99
CA ARG A 22 -10.08 -17.67 -7.41
C ARG A 22 -11.06 -16.72 -8.05
N ARG A 23 -10.61 -15.98 -9.07
CA ARG A 23 -11.50 -15.14 -9.87
C ARG A 23 -12.60 -16.00 -10.50
N GLY A 24 -13.84 -15.49 -10.46
CA GLY A 24 -15.02 -16.17 -11.00
C GLY A 24 -15.54 -17.34 -10.16
N GLU A 25 -14.91 -17.66 -9.03
CA GLU A 25 -15.34 -18.68 -8.07
C GLU A 25 -15.68 -18.06 -6.71
N SER A 26 -16.20 -18.88 -5.79
CA SER A 26 -16.37 -18.47 -4.39
C SER A 26 -15.00 -18.35 -3.70
N TRP A 27 -14.79 -17.27 -2.94
CA TRP A 27 -13.64 -17.13 -2.05
C TRP A 27 -14.05 -17.39 -0.59
N LYS A 28 -13.08 -17.71 0.25
CA LYS A 28 -13.28 -17.81 1.69
C LYS A 28 -13.24 -16.39 2.30
N PRO A 29 -14.26 -15.96 3.07
CA PRO A 29 -14.20 -14.70 3.80
C PRO A 29 -12.95 -14.62 4.68
N ILE A 30 -12.33 -13.46 4.69
CA ILE A 30 -11.11 -13.18 5.44
C ILE A 30 -11.48 -12.73 6.85
N ALA A 31 -12.52 -11.90 6.98
CA ALA A 31 -13.08 -11.50 8.26
C ALA A 31 -13.90 -12.65 8.87
N ALA A 32 -13.91 -12.72 10.20
CA ALA A 32 -14.79 -13.58 10.97
C ALA A 32 -16.25 -13.07 10.97
N GLY A 33 -16.45 -11.75 10.86
CA GLY A 33 -17.77 -11.12 10.84
C GLY A 33 -17.94 -10.11 9.70
N ARG A 34 -19.20 -9.78 9.38
CA ARG A 34 -19.49 -8.67 8.47
C ARG A 34 -19.36 -7.35 9.23
N MET A 35 -18.62 -6.41 8.65
CA MET A 35 -18.51 -5.03 9.10
C MET A 35 -18.70 -4.12 7.89
N GLU A 36 -19.46 -3.03 8.04
CA GLU A 36 -19.64 -2.07 6.95
C GLU A 36 -18.33 -1.30 6.71
N LEU A 37 -18.04 -0.96 5.45
CA LEU A 37 -16.74 -0.39 5.08
C LEU A 37 -16.44 0.91 5.83
N SER A 38 -17.44 1.78 6.00
CA SER A 38 -17.31 3.04 6.73
C SER A 38 -17.04 2.84 8.22
N GLU A 39 -17.63 1.80 8.84
CA GLU A 39 -17.36 1.43 10.23
C GLU A 39 -15.92 0.93 10.39
N ALA A 40 -15.48 0.05 9.47
CA ALA A 40 -14.12 -0.47 9.47
C ALA A 40 -13.07 0.65 9.33
N VAL A 41 -13.29 1.58 8.41
CA VAL A 41 -12.42 2.75 8.22
C VAL A 41 -12.40 3.63 9.47
N ALA A 42 -13.56 3.96 10.04
CA ALA A 42 -13.64 4.82 11.23
C ALA A 42 -12.86 4.24 12.42
N LEU A 43 -12.97 2.93 12.69
CA LEU A 43 -12.21 2.24 13.75
C LEU A 43 -10.69 2.36 13.59
N LEU A 44 -10.22 2.50 12.35
CA LEU A 44 -8.80 2.60 12.02
C LEU A 44 -8.33 4.06 12.00
N GLU A 45 -9.17 5.02 11.61
CA GLU A 45 -8.82 6.44 11.60
C GLU A 45 -8.62 7.03 13.01
N ASP A 46 -9.37 6.56 14.01
CA ASP A 46 -9.35 7.04 15.40
C ASP A 46 -7.98 6.85 16.11
N GLY A 47 -7.04 6.11 15.50
CA GLY A 47 -5.76 5.68 16.10
C GLY A 47 -4.53 6.57 15.88
N GLY A 48 -4.66 7.89 15.72
CA GLY A 48 -3.50 8.79 15.68
C GLY A 48 -2.79 8.91 14.32
N SER A 49 -3.53 8.79 13.21
CA SER A 49 -2.97 8.91 11.84
C SER A 49 -2.11 10.16 11.61
N ALA A 50 -2.51 11.32 12.16
CA ALA A 50 -1.70 12.55 12.05
C ALA A 50 -0.33 12.42 12.74
N ALA A 51 -0.28 11.78 13.92
CA ALA A 51 0.96 11.54 14.64
C ALA A 51 1.90 10.60 13.87
N ALA A 52 1.35 9.59 13.19
CA ALA A 52 2.12 8.66 12.37
C ALA A 52 2.79 9.34 11.16
N HIS A 53 2.19 10.40 10.62
CA HIS A 53 2.79 11.17 9.53
C HIS A 53 3.85 12.15 10.00
N ALA A 54 3.66 12.78 11.17
CA ALA A 54 4.54 13.82 11.71
C ALA A 54 4.87 14.92 10.66
N ASP A 55 3.90 15.21 9.80
CA ASP A 55 3.95 16.20 8.73
C ASP A 55 2.71 17.10 8.88
N PRO A 56 2.86 18.39 9.24
CA PRO A 56 1.72 19.31 9.42
C PRO A 56 0.85 19.47 8.16
N ALA A 57 1.38 19.13 6.97
CA ALA A 57 0.59 19.14 5.75
C ALA A 57 -0.51 18.07 5.75
N PHE A 58 -0.44 17.05 6.61
CA PHE A 58 -1.51 16.07 6.79
C PHE A 58 -2.78 16.70 7.35
N ASP A 59 -2.66 17.62 8.31
CA ASP A 59 -3.80 18.22 9.01
C ASP A 59 -4.68 19.07 8.08
N VAL A 60 -4.09 19.57 7.00
CA VAL A 60 -4.77 20.36 5.96
C VAL A 60 -4.98 19.57 4.66
N ALA A 61 -4.59 18.29 4.62
CA ALA A 61 -4.83 17.43 3.47
C ALA A 61 -6.31 17.06 3.38
N VAL A 62 -6.84 17.06 2.17
CA VAL A 62 -8.26 16.88 1.87
C VAL A 62 -8.53 15.42 1.47
N PRO A 63 -9.60 14.75 1.95
CA PRO A 63 -9.96 13.39 1.49
C PRO A 63 -10.00 13.28 -0.03
N ALA A 64 -9.50 12.18 -0.60
CA ALA A 64 -9.29 12.05 -2.04
C ALA A 64 -10.57 12.01 -2.89
N ASP A 65 -11.71 11.68 -2.27
CA ASP A 65 -13.05 11.67 -2.85
C ASP A 65 -13.81 13.00 -2.65
N ASP A 66 -13.26 13.95 -1.90
CA ASP A 66 -13.83 15.28 -1.76
C ASP A 66 -13.68 16.09 -3.06
N VAL A 67 -14.70 16.89 -3.39
CA VAL A 67 -14.68 17.79 -4.56
C VAL A 67 -13.59 18.86 -4.49
N ALA A 68 -13.17 19.24 -3.28
CA ALA A 68 -12.10 20.20 -3.03
C ALA A 68 -10.71 19.57 -3.09
N ALA A 69 -10.61 18.25 -3.22
CA ALA A 69 -9.33 17.56 -3.26
C ALA A 69 -8.54 17.97 -4.52
N PRO A 70 -7.26 18.36 -4.39
CA PRO A 70 -6.47 18.76 -5.54
C PRO A 70 -6.28 17.60 -6.53
N ARG A 71 -6.27 17.96 -7.81
CA ARG A 71 -5.92 17.08 -8.92
C ARG A 71 -4.51 17.37 -9.39
N PHE A 72 -3.78 16.33 -9.73
CA PHE A 72 -2.41 16.43 -10.24
C PHE A 72 -2.41 16.26 -11.76
N ALA A 73 -1.69 17.13 -12.47
CA ALA A 73 -1.57 17.00 -13.91
C ALA A 73 -0.71 15.77 -14.27
N PRO A 74 -0.97 15.09 -15.40
CA PRO A 74 -0.07 14.06 -15.93
C PRO A 74 1.38 14.56 -16.03
N GLY A 75 2.33 13.70 -15.67
CA GLY A 75 3.77 14.02 -15.62
C GLY A 75 4.20 14.73 -14.33
N THR A 76 3.28 15.14 -13.45
CA THR A 76 3.64 15.74 -12.16
C THR A 76 4.31 14.71 -11.26
N ASP A 77 5.46 15.08 -10.68
CA ASP A 77 6.09 14.31 -9.62
C ASP A 77 5.41 14.63 -8.28
N ILE A 78 5.03 13.60 -7.53
CA ILE A 78 4.33 13.71 -6.25
C ILE A 78 4.97 12.83 -5.18
N LEU A 79 4.65 13.13 -3.92
CA LEU A 79 4.98 12.28 -2.77
C LEU A 79 3.82 11.35 -2.41
N TRP A 80 4.11 10.07 -2.27
CA TRP A 80 3.22 9.07 -1.69
C TRP A 80 3.69 8.74 -0.27
N ARG A 81 2.95 9.17 0.74
CA ARG A 81 3.38 9.10 2.15
C ARG A 81 2.55 8.10 2.95
N TYR A 82 3.22 7.14 3.56
CA TYR A 82 2.66 6.16 4.49
C TYR A 82 3.30 6.28 5.87
N GLY A 83 2.85 7.23 6.67
CA GLY A 83 3.45 7.52 7.98
C GLY A 83 4.97 7.73 7.92
N ARG A 84 5.73 6.67 8.21
CA ARG A 84 7.21 6.60 8.22
C ARG A 84 7.85 6.24 6.88
N TYR A 85 7.07 6.12 5.81
CA TYR A 85 7.57 5.87 4.46
C TYR A 85 7.16 7.01 3.54
N ILE A 86 8.07 7.45 2.69
CA ILE A 86 7.80 8.45 1.66
C ILE A 86 8.38 7.93 0.35
N GLU A 87 7.54 7.72 -0.64
CA GLU A 87 7.97 7.32 -1.98
C GLU A 87 7.65 8.43 -2.98
N THR A 88 8.47 8.55 -4.02
CA THR A 88 8.23 9.48 -5.11
C THR A 88 7.56 8.76 -6.26
N ALA A 89 6.54 9.37 -6.85
CA ALA A 89 5.82 8.82 -7.99
C ALA A 89 5.54 9.90 -9.03
N ARG A 90 5.31 9.49 -10.28
CA ARG A 90 4.92 10.37 -11.38
C ARG A 90 3.50 10.08 -11.81
N VAL A 91 2.69 11.11 -11.95
CA VAL A 91 1.27 10.98 -12.29
C VAL A 91 1.11 10.52 -13.75
N ILE A 92 0.38 9.43 -13.97
CA ILE A 92 -0.08 9.01 -15.29
C ILE A 92 -1.44 9.67 -15.58
N ARG A 93 -2.37 9.55 -14.62
CA ARG A 93 -3.76 10.00 -14.75
C ARG A 93 -4.30 10.37 -13.37
N ASP A 94 -5.11 11.41 -13.27
CA ASP A 94 -5.84 11.73 -12.05
C ASP A 94 -7.22 12.29 -12.40
N ASP A 95 -8.26 11.48 -12.20
CA ASP A 95 -9.64 11.79 -12.55
C ASP A 95 -10.62 11.30 -11.47
N ALA A 96 -11.92 11.51 -11.69
CA ALA A 96 -12.97 11.17 -10.72
C ALA A 96 -12.90 9.72 -10.18
N ARG A 97 -12.35 8.76 -10.94
CA ARG A 97 -12.21 7.36 -10.50
C ARG A 97 -11.06 7.17 -9.51
N GLY A 98 -9.97 7.91 -9.71
CA GLY A 98 -8.80 7.78 -8.84
C GLY A 98 -7.51 8.33 -9.46
N LEU A 99 -6.45 8.22 -8.66
CA LEU A 99 -5.08 8.59 -9.03
C LEU A 99 -4.35 7.36 -9.58
N VAL A 100 -3.69 7.50 -10.72
CA VAL A 100 -2.81 6.49 -11.31
C VAL A 100 -1.41 7.08 -11.46
N VAL A 101 -0.41 6.38 -10.93
CA VAL A 101 0.98 6.82 -10.95
C VAL A 101 1.91 5.71 -11.45
N TRP A 102 3.05 6.15 -11.99
CA TRP A 102 4.21 5.33 -12.28
C TRP A 102 5.30 5.60 -11.24
N ILE A 103 5.95 4.56 -10.74
CA ILE A 103 7.16 4.66 -9.93
C ILE A 103 8.28 4.01 -10.74
N PRO A 104 9.13 4.81 -11.43
CA PRO A 104 10.27 4.29 -12.17
C PRO A 104 11.25 3.54 -11.27
N SER A 105 11.95 2.56 -11.84
CA SER A 105 13.04 1.87 -11.15
C SER A 105 14.09 2.86 -10.63
N GLY A 106 14.57 2.67 -9.40
CA GLY A 106 15.56 3.57 -8.80
C GLY A 106 15.02 4.91 -8.29
N SER A 107 13.70 5.17 -8.37
CA SER A 107 13.10 6.37 -7.78
C SER A 107 13.34 6.44 -6.28
N ALA A 108 13.62 7.64 -5.78
CA ALA A 108 14.06 7.86 -4.40
C ALA A 108 12.92 7.64 -3.39
N ARG A 109 13.27 7.16 -2.21
CA ARG A 109 12.33 6.99 -1.10
C ARG A 109 12.98 7.15 0.26
N LEU A 110 12.17 7.48 1.25
CA LEU A 110 12.48 7.35 2.67
C LEU A 110 11.78 6.10 3.19
N VAL A 111 12.55 5.24 3.86
CA VAL A 111 12.06 4.00 4.47
C VAL A 111 12.37 3.98 5.95
N SER A 112 11.48 3.39 6.74
CA SER A 112 11.78 3.03 8.13
C SER A 112 12.57 1.72 8.15
N VAL A 113 13.74 1.75 8.79
CA VAL A 113 14.60 0.57 9.00
C VAL A 113 14.88 0.35 10.48
N PRO A 114 15.13 -0.90 10.92
CA PRO A 114 15.62 -1.17 12.27
C PRO A 114 16.87 -0.35 12.59
N ALA A 115 16.89 0.31 13.75
CA ALA A 115 17.99 1.18 14.14
C ALA A 115 19.28 0.42 14.49
N ASP A 116 19.18 -0.89 14.74
CA ASP A 116 20.29 -1.80 15.02
C ASP A 116 21.02 -2.30 13.76
N GLY A 117 20.59 -1.86 12.57
CA GLY A 117 21.24 -2.17 11.30
C GLY A 117 20.80 -3.47 10.63
N ARG A 118 19.91 -4.25 11.26
CA ARG A 118 19.26 -5.38 10.60
C ARG A 118 18.36 -4.89 9.46
N SER A 119 18.21 -5.71 8.43
CA SER A 119 17.12 -5.53 7.48
C SER A 119 15.77 -5.83 8.15
N PRO A 120 14.65 -5.24 7.69
CA PRO A 120 13.33 -5.50 8.29
C PRO A 120 12.94 -6.98 8.39
N ARG A 121 13.43 -7.82 7.45
CA ARG A 121 13.14 -9.27 7.44
C ARG A 121 13.94 -10.08 8.44
N GLU A 122 15.13 -9.61 8.82
CA GLU A 122 15.94 -10.24 9.86
C GLU A 122 15.39 -9.98 11.26
N VAL A 123 14.44 -9.05 11.39
CA VAL A 123 13.71 -8.84 12.65
C VAL A 123 12.66 -9.95 12.80
N PRO A 124 12.77 -10.80 13.85
CA PRO A 124 11.78 -11.78 14.19
C PRO A 124 10.39 -11.15 14.29
N LEU A 125 9.39 -11.87 13.79
CA LEU A 125 8.00 -11.39 13.74
C LEU A 125 7.49 -10.88 15.10
N ALA A 126 7.91 -11.53 16.20
CA ALA A 126 7.52 -11.18 17.57
C ALA A 126 7.98 -9.79 18.05
N GLU A 127 8.95 -9.17 17.37
CA GLU A 127 9.50 -7.85 17.73
C GLU A 127 9.46 -6.83 16.59
N ARG A 128 8.93 -7.21 15.41
CA ARG A 128 8.94 -6.41 14.16
C ARG A 128 8.34 -5.01 14.30
N PHE A 129 7.36 -4.83 15.19
CA PHE A 129 6.69 -3.55 15.44
C PHE A 129 7.17 -2.85 16.72
N SER A 130 8.01 -3.50 17.53
CA SER A 130 8.53 -2.97 18.79
C SER A 130 10.02 -2.58 18.75
N VAL A 131 10.78 -2.97 17.72
CA VAL A 131 12.18 -2.57 17.61
C VAL A 131 12.34 -1.07 17.36
N PRO A 132 13.41 -0.44 17.89
CA PRO A 132 13.77 0.92 17.53
C PRO A 132 14.03 1.05 16.03
N TRP A 133 13.66 2.19 15.47
CA TRP A 133 13.75 2.46 14.05
C TRP A 133 14.32 3.85 13.76
N ARG A 134 14.85 4.02 12.55
CA ARG A 134 15.25 5.31 11.99
C ARG A 134 14.87 5.37 10.52
N ILE A 135 14.75 6.58 9.98
CA ILE A 135 14.62 6.77 8.54
C ILE A 135 15.96 6.56 7.84
N GLU A 136 15.90 5.95 6.67
CA GLU A 136 17.01 5.85 5.73
C GLU A 136 16.55 6.21 4.32
N GLU A 137 17.42 6.89 3.57
CA GLU A 137 17.22 7.06 2.13
C GLU A 137 17.49 5.75 1.40
N SER A 138 16.58 5.40 0.50
CA SER A 138 16.71 4.24 -0.36
C SER A 138 16.15 4.57 -1.75
N SER A 139 16.09 3.58 -2.60
CA SER A 139 15.45 3.66 -3.90
C SER A 139 14.48 2.50 -4.10
N TRP A 140 13.49 2.69 -4.96
CA TRP A 140 12.67 1.61 -5.48
C TRP A 140 13.58 0.58 -6.16
N ARG A 141 13.39 -0.70 -5.82
CA ARG A 141 14.18 -1.82 -6.33
C ARG A 141 13.33 -2.70 -7.22
N GLY A 142 13.95 -3.25 -8.26
CA GLY A 142 13.27 -4.07 -9.26
C GLY A 142 12.63 -3.23 -10.36
N PRO A 143 11.80 -3.85 -11.22
CA PRO A 143 11.06 -3.15 -12.27
C PRO A 143 10.19 -2.03 -11.69
N GLY A 144 9.95 -0.97 -12.46
CA GLY A 144 9.01 0.07 -12.04
C GLY A 144 7.59 -0.48 -11.89
N VAL A 145 6.76 0.26 -11.15
CA VAL A 145 5.40 -0.19 -10.79
C VAL A 145 4.35 0.86 -11.10
N VAL A 146 3.22 0.42 -11.67
CA VAL A 146 2.01 1.26 -11.75
C VAL A 146 1.23 1.08 -10.46
N ARG A 147 0.80 2.17 -9.84
CA ARG A 147 -0.15 2.15 -8.73
C ARG A 147 -1.42 2.89 -9.08
N VAL A 148 -2.56 2.31 -8.72
CA VAL A 148 -3.88 2.92 -8.83
C VAL A 148 -4.46 3.08 -7.44
N ALA A 149 -4.77 4.32 -7.04
CA ALA A 149 -5.51 4.64 -5.82
C ALA A 149 -6.92 5.11 -6.20
N PRO A 150 -7.93 4.23 -6.14
CA PRO A 150 -9.33 4.63 -6.27
C PRO A 150 -9.70 5.74 -5.29
N ALA A 151 -10.53 6.70 -5.72
CA ALA A 151 -10.93 7.81 -4.88
C ALA A 151 -11.78 7.31 -3.68
N GLY A 152 -11.39 7.70 -2.46
CA GLY A 152 -12.12 7.39 -1.23
C GLY A 152 -12.00 5.94 -0.74
N MET A 153 -11.30 5.07 -1.46
CA MET A 153 -11.21 3.65 -1.08
C MET A 153 -10.02 3.37 -0.15
N PRO A 154 -10.17 2.44 0.81
CA PRO A 154 -9.11 2.03 1.73
C PRO A 154 -8.18 0.96 1.12
N TRP A 155 -7.75 1.19 -0.12
CA TRP A 155 -6.75 0.39 -0.80
C TRP A 155 -6.13 1.12 -1.98
N SER A 156 -4.95 0.67 -2.40
CA SER A 156 -4.42 0.90 -3.75
C SER A 156 -4.06 -0.43 -4.40
N VAL A 157 -3.98 -0.44 -5.74
CA VAL A 157 -3.68 -1.62 -6.54
C VAL A 157 -2.40 -1.40 -7.32
N TRP A 158 -1.41 -2.26 -7.11
CA TRP A 158 -0.07 -2.14 -7.68
C TRP A 158 0.17 -3.26 -8.68
N PHE A 159 0.60 -2.92 -9.88
CA PHE A 159 0.78 -3.87 -10.97
C PHE A 159 2.26 -4.23 -11.09
N PHE A 160 2.61 -5.39 -10.55
CA PHE A 160 3.97 -5.92 -10.56
C PHE A 160 4.25 -6.68 -11.86
N ARG A 161 5.51 -6.60 -12.27
CA ARG A 161 6.03 -7.22 -13.48
C ARG A 161 7.37 -7.86 -13.19
N THR A 162 7.68 -8.91 -13.91
CA THR A 162 8.99 -9.54 -13.81
C THR A 162 10.06 -8.68 -14.52
N ALA A 163 11.32 -9.08 -14.40
CA ALA A 163 12.44 -8.36 -15.02
C ALA A 163 12.36 -8.30 -16.56
N ASP A 164 11.65 -9.23 -17.20
CA ASP A 164 11.44 -9.22 -18.66
C ASP A 164 10.23 -8.37 -19.10
N GLY A 165 9.51 -7.78 -18.13
CA GLY A 165 8.35 -6.93 -18.36
C GLY A 165 7.01 -7.67 -18.41
N SER A 166 6.99 -9.00 -18.30
CA SER A 166 5.74 -9.76 -18.20
C SER A 166 4.98 -9.47 -16.90
N PRO A 167 3.63 -9.46 -16.93
CA PRO A 167 2.82 -9.36 -15.72
C PRO A 167 3.14 -10.46 -14.71
N GLU A 168 3.42 -10.07 -13.46
CA GLU A 168 3.63 -11.00 -12.36
C GLU A 168 2.35 -11.16 -11.53
N GLY A 169 1.67 -10.04 -11.28
CA GLY A 169 0.41 -10.03 -10.54
C GLY A 169 0.02 -8.62 -10.09
N ALA A 170 -1.19 -8.51 -9.54
CA ALA A 170 -1.68 -7.29 -8.93
C ALA A 170 -1.70 -7.43 -7.40
N TYR A 171 -1.12 -6.45 -6.72
CA TYR A 171 -1.08 -6.36 -5.27
C TYR A 171 -2.09 -5.32 -4.80
N VAL A 172 -3.05 -5.72 -3.98
CA VAL A 172 -3.98 -4.80 -3.33
C VAL A 172 -3.39 -4.45 -1.97
N ASN A 173 -2.81 -3.25 -1.88
CA ASN A 173 -2.28 -2.72 -0.63
C ASN A 173 -3.44 -2.20 0.20
N LEU A 174 -3.75 -2.82 1.36
CA LEU A 174 -4.82 -2.30 2.21
C LEU A 174 -4.29 -1.16 3.06
N GLU A 175 -4.97 -0.03 3.01
CA GLU A 175 -4.50 1.21 3.59
C GLU A 175 -5.65 2.15 3.92
N LEU A 176 -5.41 3.20 4.72
CA LEU A 176 -6.47 4.17 4.96
C LEU A 176 -6.81 4.96 3.68
N PRO A 177 -8.07 5.44 3.53
CA PRO A 177 -8.43 6.29 2.42
C PRO A 177 -7.47 7.48 2.28
N HIS A 178 -7.10 7.76 1.04
CA HIS A 178 -6.07 8.75 0.74
C HIS A 178 -6.53 10.17 1.08
N ARG A 179 -5.61 10.97 1.60
CA ARG A 179 -5.76 12.43 1.69
C ARG A 179 -4.75 13.10 0.76
N ARG A 180 -5.14 14.22 0.16
CA ARG A 180 -4.41 14.90 -0.90
C ARG A 180 -4.02 16.31 -0.47
N ILE A 181 -2.84 16.73 -0.89
CA ILE A 181 -2.34 18.09 -0.66
C ILE A 181 -1.68 18.64 -1.92
N ALA A 182 -1.88 19.92 -2.18
CA ALA A 182 -1.24 20.65 -3.27
C ALA A 182 0.02 21.38 -2.78
N GLY A 183 0.71 22.08 -3.68
CA GLY A 183 1.87 22.91 -3.37
C GLY A 183 3.20 22.25 -3.67
N GLU A 184 4.28 22.73 -3.05
CA GLU A 184 5.66 22.32 -3.34
C GLU A 184 5.91 20.82 -3.08
N ASN A 185 5.31 20.28 -2.02
CA ASN A 185 5.32 18.85 -1.68
C ASN A 185 3.96 18.21 -1.98
N ALA A 186 3.43 18.47 -3.19
CA ALA A 186 2.19 17.89 -3.66
C ALA A 186 2.21 16.36 -3.56
N GLY A 187 1.05 15.79 -3.28
CA GLY A 187 0.88 14.33 -3.27
C GLY A 187 -0.15 13.88 -2.25
N ILE A 188 0.04 12.66 -1.77
CA ILE A 188 -0.95 11.96 -0.98
C ILE A 188 -0.39 11.43 0.34
N PHE A 189 -1.30 11.21 1.26
CA PHE A 189 -1.10 10.57 2.55
C PHE A 189 -2.05 9.39 2.68
N SER A 190 -1.54 8.30 3.23
CA SER A 190 -2.34 7.15 3.65
C SER A 190 -1.60 6.43 4.80
N ARG A 191 -2.18 5.37 5.34
CA ARG A 191 -1.54 4.54 6.36
C ARG A 191 -1.74 3.07 6.02
N ASP A 192 -0.63 2.39 5.84
CA ASP A 192 -0.57 0.95 5.63
C ASP A 192 -1.27 0.16 6.76
N LEU A 193 -2.05 -0.85 6.37
CA LEU A 193 -2.83 -1.69 7.29
C LEU A 193 -2.28 -3.12 7.42
N VAL A 194 -1.04 -3.37 6.97
CA VAL A 194 -0.27 -4.61 7.12
C VAL A 194 -0.77 -5.81 6.30
N LEU A 195 -2.09 -6.00 6.20
CA LEU A 195 -2.68 -7.11 5.45
C LEU A 195 -2.87 -6.72 3.99
N ASP A 196 -2.58 -7.63 3.06
CA ASP A 196 -2.68 -7.35 1.63
C ASP A 196 -3.31 -8.51 0.85
N LEU A 197 -3.70 -8.23 -0.39
CA LEU A 197 -4.13 -9.27 -1.33
C LEU A 197 -3.17 -9.36 -2.52
N TRP A 198 -2.92 -10.57 -2.99
CA TRP A 198 -2.18 -10.83 -4.21
C TRP A 198 -3.02 -11.60 -5.22
N VAL A 199 -3.20 -11.01 -6.39
CA VAL A 199 -3.92 -11.59 -7.53
C VAL A 199 -2.87 -12.08 -8.52
N ASP A 200 -2.69 -13.39 -8.55
CA ASP A 200 -1.67 -14.06 -9.37
C ASP A 200 -1.98 -13.96 -10.87
N ALA A 201 -1.05 -13.41 -11.66
CA ALA A 201 -1.21 -13.32 -13.12
C ALA A 201 -0.93 -14.65 -13.84
N GLY A 202 -0.45 -15.68 -13.12
CA GLY A 202 -0.11 -16.99 -13.70
C GLY A 202 -1.28 -17.72 -14.33
N HIS A 203 -2.52 -17.29 -14.06
CA HIS A 203 -3.72 -17.91 -14.61
C HIS A 203 -4.78 -16.91 -15.09
N PRO A 204 -4.61 -16.32 -16.29
CA PRO A 204 -5.51 -15.30 -16.81
C PRO A 204 -6.97 -15.73 -16.84
N GLY A 205 -7.86 -14.88 -16.32
CA GLY A 205 -9.31 -15.08 -16.25
C GLY A 205 -9.79 -16.02 -15.14
N SER A 206 -8.88 -16.60 -14.37
CA SER A 206 -9.17 -17.48 -13.23
C SER A 206 -8.10 -17.36 -12.15
N GLU A 207 -7.58 -16.15 -11.97
CA GLU A 207 -6.42 -15.82 -11.15
C GLU A 207 -6.60 -16.33 -9.71
N ASP A 208 -5.53 -16.88 -9.13
CA ASP A 208 -5.52 -17.25 -7.70
C ASP A 208 -5.44 -15.97 -6.85
N ILE A 209 -6.27 -15.91 -5.80
CA ILE A 209 -6.35 -14.79 -4.86
C ILE A 209 -5.75 -15.20 -3.53
N TRP A 210 -4.63 -14.59 -3.18
CA TRP A 210 -3.86 -14.87 -1.97
C TRP A 210 -4.04 -13.75 -0.95
N VAL A 211 -4.22 -14.12 0.31
CA VAL A 211 -4.15 -13.19 1.45
C VAL A 211 -2.71 -13.20 1.95
N LYS A 212 -2.10 -12.02 2.03
CA LYS A 212 -0.71 -11.83 2.42
C LYS A 212 -0.60 -11.22 3.81
N ASP A 213 0.42 -11.65 4.54
CA ASP A 213 0.91 -11.02 5.76
C ASP A 213 -0.12 -11.00 6.92
N ALA A 214 -0.99 -12.02 6.93
CA ALA A 214 -1.97 -12.24 8.00
C ALA A 214 -1.31 -12.52 9.36
N ASP A 215 -0.15 -13.18 9.38
CA ASP A 215 0.67 -13.40 10.56
C ASP A 215 1.31 -12.10 11.08
N GLU A 216 1.65 -11.17 10.19
CA GLU A 216 2.07 -9.82 10.53
C GLU A 216 0.96 -9.01 11.17
N LEU A 217 -0.28 -9.11 10.66
CA LEU A 217 -1.43 -8.46 11.29
C LEU A 217 -1.65 -9.00 12.73
N GLU A 218 -1.54 -10.31 12.94
CA GLU A 218 -1.60 -10.88 14.29
C GLU A 218 -0.44 -10.39 15.19
N ALA A 219 0.76 -10.28 14.63
CA ALA A 219 1.91 -9.77 15.35
C ALA A 219 1.76 -8.29 15.72
N ALA A 220 1.16 -7.49 14.84
CA ALA A 220 0.80 -6.09 15.08
C ALA A 220 -0.20 -5.97 16.25
N VAL A 221 -1.17 -6.88 16.35
CA VAL A 221 -2.08 -6.94 17.52
C VAL A 221 -1.32 -7.29 18.79
N ARG A 222 -0.53 -8.38 18.77
CA ARG A 222 0.25 -8.82 19.95
C ARG A 222 1.21 -7.74 20.46
N GLN A 223 1.72 -6.89 19.56
CA GLN A 223 2.65 -5.80 19.87
C GLN A 223 1.95 -4.45 20.11
N GLY A 224 0.61 -4.41 20.14
CA GLY A 224 -0.16 -3.22 20.51
C GLY A 224 -0.30 -2.16 19.42
N ARG A 225 0.04 -2.47 18.16
CA ARG A 225 -0.18 -1.57 17.02
C ARG A 225 -1.65 -1.51 16.59
N PHE A 226 -2.36 -2.62 16.74
CA PHE A 226 -3.79 -2.71 16.52
C PHE A 226 -4.48 -3.39 17.71
N THR A 227 -5.73 -3.01 17.97
CA THR A 227 -6.63 -3.82 18.78
C THR A 227 -7.13 -5.03 17.98
N VAL A 228 -7.76 -6.00 18.65
CA VAL A 228 -8.36 -7.17 17.97
C VAL A 228 -9.46 -6.71 17.01
N GLU A 229 -10.25 -5.73 17.44
CA GLU A 229 -11.35 -5.12 16.69
C GLU A 229 -10.83 -4.38 15.46
N GLN A 230 -9.72 -3.64 15.58
CA GLN A 230 -9.07 -2.99 14.43
C GLN A 230 -8.51 -4.01 13.44
N ALA A 231 -7.89 -5.09 13.90
CA ALA A 231 -7.43 -6.14 13.00
C ALA A 231 -8.60 -6.82 12.26
N GLU A 232 -9.76 -6.94 12.91
CA GLU A 232 -10.97 -7.42 12.25
C GLU A 232 -11.50 -6.42 11.21
N ALA A 233 -11.44 -5.12 11.49
CA ALA A 233 -11.75 -4.08 10.52
C ALA A 233 -10.84 -4.15 9.28
N VAL A 234 -9.53 -4.41 9.45
CA VAL A 234 -8.60 -4.63 8.33
C VAL A 234 -9.02 -5.84 7.48
N ARG A 235 -9.38 -6.97 8.11
CA ARG A 235 -9.88 -8.15 7.38
C ARG A 235 -11.19 -7.87 6.65
N ALA A 236 -12.08 -7.06 7.23
CA ALA A 236 -13.32 -6.66 6.59
C ALA A 236 -13.06 -5.78 5.35
N ILE A 237 -12.09 -4.86 5.41
CA ILE A 237 -11.65 -4.06 4.25
C ILE A 237 -11.15 -5.00 3.13
N ALA A 238 -10.39 -6.04 3.47
CA ALA A 238 -9.94 -7.04 2.50
C ALA A 238 -11.14 -7.73 1.81
N ASP A 239 -12.15 -8.15 2.58
CA ASP A 239 -13.37 -8.75 2.04
C ASP A 239 -14.16 -7.78 1.14
N HIS A 240 -14.17 -6.48 1.45
CA HIS A 240 -14.78 -5.44 0.60
C HIS A 240 -14.04 -5.31 -0.73
N ALA A 241 -12.70 -5.22 -0.71
CA ALA A 241 -11.90 -5.18 -1.94
C ALA A 241 -12.18 -6.43 -2.81
N VAL A 242 -12.28 -7.61 -2.19
CA VAL A 242 -12.59 -8.84 -2.92
C VAL A 242 -13.96 -8.79 -3.58
N ARG A 243 -14.99 -8.37 -2.84
CA ARG A 243 -16.37 -8.27 -3.34
C ARG A 243 -16.51 -7.22 -4.43
N GLU A 244 -15.84 -6.08 -4.28
CA GLU A 244 -16.02 -4.92 -5.14
C GLU A 244 -15.40 -5.13 -6.52
N PHE A 245 -14.17 -5.66 -6.58
CA PHE A 245 -13.48 -5.78 -7.87
C PHE A 245 -12.61 -7.02 -8.04
N VAL A 246 -12.01 -7.61 -6.99
CA VAL A 246 -11.06 -8.71 -7.20
C VAL A 246 -11.75 -9.99 -7.69
N ALA A 247 -12.88 -10.36 -7.09
CA ALA A 247 -13.59 -11.60 -7.45
C ALA A 247 -14.19 -11.55 -8.86
N SER A 248 -14.65 -10.37 -9.28
CA SER A 248 -15.18 -10.12 -10.63
C SER A 248 -14.09 -9.81 -11.65
N GLY A 249 -12.89 -9.43 -11.20
CA GLY A 249 -11.85 -8.92 -12.07
C GLY A 249 -12.11 -7.52 -12.61
N GLY A 250 -12.98 -6.75 -11.95
CA GLY A 250 -13.33 -5.39 -12.36
C GLY A 250 -12.21 -4.39 -12.12
N TRP A 251 -12.49 -3.14 -12.47
CA TRP A 251 -11.53 -2.04 -12.33
C TRP A 251 -10.93 -1.94 -10.91
N PRO A 252 -9.60 -1.74 -10.77
CA PRO A 252 -8.63 -1.43 -11.83
C PRO A 252 -8.01 -2.61 -12.56
N LEU A 253 -8.42 -3.85 -12.30
CA LEU A 253 -7.79 -5.05 -12.86
C LEU A 253 -8.07 -5.26 -14.36
N ASP A 254 -9.13 -4.64 -14.90
CA ASP A 254 -9.59 -4.79 -16.29
C ASP A 254 -9.14 -3.68 -17.25
N GLU A 255 -8.35 -2.71 -16.78
CA GLU A 255 -7.97 -1.52 -17.57
C GLU A 255 -6.62 -1.67 -18.29
N GLY A 256 -5.94 -2.81 -18.16
CA GLY A 256 -4.69 -3.11 -18.86
C GLY A 256 -3.43 -2.47 -18.24
N TRP A 257 -3.47 -2.12 -16.95
CA TRP A 257 -2.33 -1.56 -16.22
C TRP A 257 -1.16 -2.54 -16.07
N ASP A 258 -1.44 -3.85 -16.14
CA ASP A 258 -0.47 -4.93 -16.18
C ASP A 258 0.38 -4.90 -17.47
N ALA A 259 -0.22 -4.50 -18.59
CA ALA A 259 0.44 -4.36 -19.89
C ALA A 259 0.95 -2.94 -20.19
N TRP A 260 0.62 -1.95 -19.35
CA TRP A 260 1.04 -0.57 -19.55
C TRP A 260 2.57 -0.42 -19.45
N THR A 261 3.14 0.41 -20.32
CA THR A 261 4.58 0.73 -20.34
C THR A 261 4.78 2.25 -20.37
N PRO A 262 5.77 2.78 -19.62
CA PRO A 262 6.06 4.21 -19.62
C PRO A 262 6.71 4.64 -20.93
N SER A 263 6.55 5.92 -21.30
CA SER A 263 7.48 6.56 -22.24
C SER A 263 8.82 6.83 -21.57
N ASP A 264 9.88 7.05 -22.36
CA ASP A 264 11.22 7.39 -21.85
C ASP A 264 11.20 8.61 -20.90
N GLU A 265 10.34 9.59 -21.19
CA GLU A 265 10.14 10.77 -20.34
C GLU A 265 9.55 10.41 -18.99
N LEU A 266 8.58 9.49 -18.96
CA LEU A 266 7.95 9.06 -17.71
C LEU A 266 8.85 8.12 -16.90
N ASP A 267 9.77 7.39 -17.54
CA ASP A 267 10.60 6.37 -16.88
C ASP A 267 11.90 6.90 -16.23
N VAL A 268 12.07 8.22 -16.15
CA VAL A 268 13.19 8.84 -15.44
C VAL A 268 13.00 8.74 -13.92
N PRO A 269 13.96 8.17 -13.15
CA PRO A 269 13.86 8.04 -11.70
C PRO A 269 13.58 9.37 -11.00
N VAL A 270 12.52 9.40 -10.19
CA VAL A 270 12.10 10.61 -9.47
C VAL A 270 12.97 10.79 -8.22
N ARG A 271 13.28 12.04 -7.87
CA ARG A 271 14.11 12.39 -6.71
C ARG A 271 13.25 12.94 -5.59
N LEU A 272 13.68 12.73 -4.34
CA LEU A 272 13.06 13.41 -3.20
C LEU A 272 13.30 14.92 -3.34
N PRO A 273 12.28 15.76 -3.10
CA PRO A 273 12.46 17.20 -3.14
C PRO A 273 13.40 17.66 -2.02
N ALA A 274 14.03 18.81 -2.22
CA ALA A 274 14.72 19.51 -1.15
C ALA A 274 13.70 20.22 -0.26
N GLY A 275 14.11 20.59 0.96
CA GLY A 275 13.33 21.48 1.82
C GLY A 275 13.08 20.93 3.22
N ALA A 276 12.59 21.83 4.08
CA ALA A 276 12.51 21.58 5.52
C ALA A 276 11.65 20.36 5.88
N ALA A 277 10.58 20.08 5.13
CA ALA A 277 9.72 18.91 5.36
C ALA A 277 10.47 17.59 5.12
N MET A 278 11.20 17.47 4.00
CA MET A 278 12.01 16.28 3.72
C MET A 278 13.19 16.17 4.68
N ASP A 279 13.82 17.28 5.07
CA ASP A 279 14.87 17.28 6.07
C ASP A 279 14.38 16.86 7.46
N ALA A 280 13.16 17.25 7.83
CA ALA A 280 12.50 16.77 9.05
C ALA A 280 12.21 15.26 8.95
N ALA A 281 11.67 14.79 7.82
CA ALA A 281 11.40 13.37 7.59
C ALA A 281 12.67 12.51 7.71
N ARG A 282 13.80 12.94 7.11
CA ARG A 282 15.10 12.25 7.21
C ARG A 282 15.61 12.07 8.64
N ARG A 283 15.28 12.99 9.55
CA ARG A 283 15.73 12.95 10.95
C ARG A 283 14.85 12.09 11.86
N ARG A 284 13.72 11.56 11.36
CA ARG A 284 12.79 10.78 12.18
C ARG A 284 13.41 9.46 12.63
N SER A 285 13.14 9.13 13.88
CA SER A 285 13.47 7.87 14.53
C SER A 285 12.51 7.65 15.71
N GLY A 286 12.40 6.42 16.19
CA GLY A 286 11.52 6.08 17.31
C GLY A 286 11.96 4.81 18.01
N ARG A 287 11.48 4.58 19.24
CA ARG A 287 11.84 3.37 20.01
C ARG A 287 10.98 2.17 19.63
N THR A 288 9.77 2.42 19.13
CA THR A 288 8.84 1.41 18.62
C THR A 288 8.12 1.96 17.39
N SER A 289 7.42 1.11 16.63
CA SER A 289 6.57 1.56 15.52
C SER A 289 5.33 2.35 15.95
N LEU A 290 5.08 2.48 17.26
CA LEU A 290 4.01 3.30 17.83
C LEU A 290 4.46 4.75 18.07
N ASP A 291 5.77 4.98 18.18
CA ASP A 291 6.35 6.30 18.40
C ASP A 291 6.48 7.05 17.05
N GLY A 292 5.36 7.48 16.47
CA GLY A 292 5.31 8.27 15.22
C GLY A 292 5.32 7.44 13.95
#